data_AF-H5YIP8-F1
#
_entry.id   AF-H5YIP8-F1
#
_cell.length_a   1.000
_cell.length_b   1.000
_cell.length_c   1.000
_cell.angle_alpha   90.00
_cell.angle_beta   90.00
_cell.angle_gamma   90.00
#
_symmetry.space_group_name_H-M   'P 1'
#
loop_
_entity.id
_entity.type
_entity.pdbx_description
1 polymer ?
#
loop_
_entity_poly.entity_id
_entity_poly.type
_entity_poly.pdbx_seq_one_letter_code
_entity_poly.pdbx_strand_id
1 'polypeptide(L)' 'MNRVKCCAGCGHGLIPMLSAKGRAELSCLWCELIEARAVDMAKWADSPYGKPERTVRRSFD' A
#
# COMPACT_ATOMS: atom_id res chain seq x y z
N MET A 1 -12.79 -21.43 14.27
CA MET A 1 -13.07 -20.17 13.53
C MET A 1 -11.92 -19.21 13.80
N ASN A 2 -10.96 -19.07 12.87
CA ASN A 2 -9.86 -18.13 13.03
C ASN A 2 -10.41 -16.70 12.98
N ARG A 3 -10.32 -15.95 14.08
CA ARG A 3 -10.70 -14.54 14.11
C ARG A 3 -9.67 -13.77 13.28
N VAL A 4 -9.95 -13.58 12.00
CA VAL A 4 -9.19 -12.68 11.13
C VAL A 4 -9.26 -11.29 11.76
N LYS A 5 -8.11 -10.72 12.14
CA LYS A 5 -8.06 -9.33 12.57
C LYS A 5 -8.13 -8.44 11.34
N CYS A 6 -9.02 -7.45 11.35
CA CYS A 6 -9.18 -6.51 10.26
C CYS A 6 -8.52 -5.16 10.60
N CYS A 7 -8.06 -4.46 9.57
CA CYS A 7 -7.58 -3.09 9.67
C CYS A 7 -8.73 -2.15 10.06
N ALA A 8 -8.53 -1.31 11.08
CA ALA A 8 -9.53 -0.33 11.48
C ALA A 8 -9.75 0.78 10.43
N GLY A 9 -8.77 1.03 9.56
CA GLY A 9 -8.85 2.07 8.53
C GLY A 9 -9.60 1.63 7.27
N CYS A 10 -9.34 0.43 6.76
CA CYS A 10 -9.88 -0.03 5.47
C CYS A 10 -10.67 -1.34 5.52
N GLY A 11 -10.83 -1.95 6.70
CA GLY A 11 -11.59 -3.20 6.89
C GLY A 11 -10.96 -4.47 6.33
N HIS A 12 -9.85 -4.37 5.58
CA HIS A 12 -9.16 -5.54 5.02
C HIS A 12 -8.45 -6.36 6.10
N GLY A 13 -8.30 -7.66 5.85
CA GLY A 13 -7.58 -8.56 6.74
C GLY A 13 -6.13 -8.10 6.95
N LEU A 14 -5.69 -8.10 8.21
CA LEU A 14 -4.30 -7.90 8.57
C LEU A 14 -3.53 -9.18 8.28
N ILE A 15 -2.30 -9.04 7.79
CA ILE A 15 -1.41 -10.15 7.55
C ILE A 15 -0.19 -10.06 8.47
N PRO A 16 0.38 -11.19 8.93
CA PRO A 16 1.64 -11.19 9.64
C PRO A 16 2.78 -10.81 8.69
N MET A 17 3.53 -9.78 9.05
CA MET A 17 4.74 -9.32 8.37
C MET A 17 5.91 -9.36 9.35
N LEU A 18 7.11 -9.67 8.85
CA LEU A 18 8.32 -9.64 9.67
C LEU A 18 8.76 -8.19 9.88
N SER A 19 8.82 -7.73 11.12
CA SER A 19 9.35 -6.42 11.45
C SER A 19 10.87 -6.41 11.40
N ALA A 20 11.47 -5.22 11.33
CA ALA A 20 12.93 -5.04 11.33
C ALA A 20 13.61 -5.65 12.58
N LYS A 21 12.85 -5.89 13.66
CA LYS A 21 13.32 -6.55 14.89
C LYS A 21 13.18 -8.08 14.84
N GLY A 22 12.83 -8.64 13.68
CA GLY A 22 12.65 -10.08 13.47
C GLY A 22 11.37 -10.66 14.09
N ARG A 23 10.41 -9.83 14.49
CA ARG A 23 9.14 -10.29 15.09
C ARG A 23 8.03 -10.26 14.07
N ALA A 24 7.08 -11.18 14.16
CA ALA A 24 5.87 -11.12 13.35
C ALA A 24 4.90 -10.08 13.92
N GLU A 25 4.61 -9.05 13.14
CA GLU A 25 3.67 -7.98 13.46
C GLU A 25 2.54 -7.95 12.43
N LEU A 26 1.33 -7.58 12.86
CA LEU A 26 0.19 -7.52 11.95
C LEU A 26 0.20 -6.19 11.19
N SER A 27 0.24 -6.27 9.87
CA SER A 27 0.25 -5.12 8.97
C SER A 27 -0.93 -5.15 7.99
N CYS A 28 -1.37 -3.97 7.57
CA CYS A 28 -2.34 -3.81 6.50
C CYS A 28 -1.63 -3.39 5.21
N LEU A 29 -1.29 -4.36 4.36
CA LEU A 29 -0.63 -4.08 3.08
C LEU A 29 -1.44 -3.18 2.16
N TRP A 30 -2.77 -3.15 2.29
CA TRP A 30 -3.60 -2.28 1.48
C TRP A 30 -3.38 -0.80 1.81
N CYS A 31 -3.39 -0.45 3.09
CA CYS A 31 -3.10 0.90 3.55
C CYS A 31 -1.64 1.28 3.28
N GLU A 32 -0.69 0.39 3.55
CA GLU A 32 0.73 0.64 3.28
C GLU A 32 0.99 0.90 1.79
N LEU A 33 0.33 0.17 0.88
CA LEU A 33 0.43 0.41 -0.56
C LEU A 33 -0.16 1.78 -0.96
N ILE A 34 -1.29 2.18 -0.35
CA ILE A 34 -1.90 3.48 -0.60
C ILE A 34 -0.96 4.61 -0.14
N GLU A 35 -0.37 4.49 1.05
CA GLU A 35 0.60 5.47 1.56
C GLU A 35 1.83 5.56 0.66
N ALA A 36 2.43 4.42 0.31
CA ALA A 36 3.59 4.38 -0.60
C ALA A 36 3.28 5.05 -1.94
N ARG A 37 2.08 4.81 -2.48
CA ARG A 37 1.62 5.46 -3.72
C ARG A 37 1.38 6.95 -3.54
N ALA A 38 0.82 7.38 -2.42
CA ALA A 38 0.58 8.79 -2.13
C ALA A 38 1.91 9.55 -2.06
N VAL A 39 2.92 8.98 -1.39
CA VAL A 39 4.30 9.50 -1.33
C VAL A 39 4.91 9.57 -2.73
N ASP A 40 4.79 8.50 -3.52
CA ASP A 40 5.31 8.47 -4.90
C ASP A 40 4.66 9.55 -5.78
N MET A 41 3.37 9.81 -5.59
CA MET A 41 2.65 10.86 -6.34
C MET A 41 2.96 12.26 -5.83
N ALA A 42 3.27 12.41 -4.53
CA ALA A 42 3.59 13.70 -3.92
C ALA A 42 4.88 14.31 -4.49
N LYS A 43 5.88 13.48 -4.85
CA LYS A 43 7.13 13.98 -5.47
C LYS A 43 6.92 14.71 -6.80
N TRP A 44 5.76 14.49 -7.44
CA TRP A 44 5.38 15.13 -8.70
C TRP A 44 4.37 16.25 -8.53
N ALA A 45 3.97 16.60 -7.29
CA ALA A 45 2.96 17.64 -7.04
C ALA A 45 3.39 19.01 -7.60
N ASP A 46 4.69 19.31 -7.52
CA ASP A 46 5.27 20.58 -7.98
C ASP A 46 5.97 20.47 -9.36
N SER A 47 5.81 19.35 -10.06
CA SER A 47 6.45 19.13 -11.37
C SER A 47 5.81 20.03 -12.44
N PRO A 48 6.59 20.89 -13.14
CA PRO A 48 6.07 21.72 -14.22
C PRO A 48 5.62 20.90 -15.44
N TYR A 49 6.07 19.64 -15.53
CA TYR A 49 5.69 18.70 -16.59
C TYR A 49 4.51 17.78 -16.19
N GLY A 50 3.91 18.00 -15.02
CA GLY A 50 2.82 17.18 -14.50
C GLY A 50 3.26 15.81 -13.98
N LYS A 51 2.28 15.01 -13.56
CA LYS A 51 2.51 13.62 -13.10
C LYS A 51 2.78 12.74 -14.33
N PRO A 52 3.75 11.81 -14.29
CA PRO A 52 3.95 10.87 -15.37
C PRO A 52 2.65 10.11 -15.62
N GLU A 53 2.25 10.04 -16.89
CA GLU A 53 1.06 9.31 -17.33
C GLU A 53 1.17 7.89 -16.77
N ARG A 54 0.16 7.45 -16.02
CA ARG A 54 0.14 6.07 -15.51
C ARG A 54 0.31 5.19 -16.73
N THR A 55 1.39 4.42 -16.78
CA THR A 55 1.45 3.25 -17.65
C THR A 55 0.19 2.45 -17.33
N VAL A 56 -0.79 2.55 -18.24
CA VAL A 56 -1.98 1.71 -18.21
C VAL A 56 -1.42 0.31 -18.09
N ARG A 57 -1.74 -0.35 -16.98
CA ARG A 57 -1.35 -1.74 -16.73
C ARG A 57 -1.87 -2.47 -17.96
N ARG A 58 -0.98 -2.81 -18.90
CA ARG A 58 -1.36 -3.63 -20.05
C ARG A 58 -1.91 -4.90 -19.44
N SER A 59 -3.21 -5.11 -19.61
CA SER A 59 -3.81 -6.42 -19.43
C SER A 59 -3.00 -7.34 -20.33
N PHE A 60 -2.20 -8.21 -19.72
CA PHE A 60 -1.71 -9.37 -20.43
C PHE A 60 -2.90 -10.32 -20.43
N ASP A 61 -3.71 -10.24 -21.50
CA ASP A 61 -4.63 -11.31 -21.87
C ASP A 61 -3.85 -12.61 -22.11
#